data_AF-A0A9R1UB88-F1
#
_entry.id   AF-A0A9R1UB88-F1
#
_cell.length_a   1.000
_cell.length_b   1.000
_cell.length_c   1.000
_cell.angle_alpha   90.00
_cell.angle_beta   90.00
_cell.angle_gamma   90.00
#
_symmetry.space_group_name_H-M   'P 1'
#
loop_
_entity.id
_entity.type
_entity.pdbx_description
1 polymer ?
#
loop_
_entity_poly.entity_id
_entity_poly.type
_entity_poly.pdbx_seq_one_letter_code
_entity_poly.pdbx_strand_id
1 'polypeptide(L)'
;QPCLELEQRNWKTLDFYRKHQDVITPAGLTFYQADWDDSVQEFYHKSLQMKAPIFEYDFPPPYIRPQEWFPKGRPFNLYLDKYRDPKDINKDFLLRKLKEINPFRETKPKYKYPNAQEFTNTPSWLVLEKRKERLGRGRVNEIN
;
A
#
# COMPACT_ATOMS: atom_id res chain seq x y z
N GLN A 1 -9.83 39.63 14.47
CA GLN A 1 -10.52 38.46 13.88
C GLN A 1 -9.48 37.37 13.59
N PRO A 2 -9.79 36.08 13.71
CA PRO A 2 -8.86 35.01 13.37
C PRO A 2 -8.65 34.94 11.84
N CYS A 3 -7.40 34.88 11.38
CA CYS A 3 -7.06 34.69 9.97
C CYS A 3 -7.21 33.20 9.60
N LEU A 4 -8.32 32.83 8.97
CA LEU A 4 -8.66 31.44 8.60
C LEU A 4 -8.52 31.17 7.10
N GLU A 5 -8.29 32.20 6.28
CA GLU A 5 -8.08 32.05 4.84
C GLU A 5 -6.66 31.53 4.54
N LEU A 6 -6.56 30.39 3.85
CA LEU A 6 -5.28 29.75 3.54
C LEU A 6 -4.41 30.57 2.59
N GLU A 7 -5.01 31.28 1.63
CA GLU A 7 -4.28 32.17 0.71
C GLU A 7 -3.56 33.30 1.44
N GLN A 8 -4.18 33.85 2.49
CA GLN A 8 -3.57 34.90 3.32
C GLN A 8 -2.40 34.38 4.18
N ARG A 9 -2.38 33.06 4.47
CA ARG A 9 -1.29 32.41 5.22
C ARG A 9 -0.11 32.02 4.34
N ASN A 10 -0.26 32.09 3.01
CA ASN A 10 0.82 31.78 2.09
C ASN A 10 1.94 32.82 2.24
N TRP A 11 3.13 32.38 2.63
CA TRP A 11 4.21 33.25 3.06
C TRP A 11 5.57 32.80 2.53
N LYS A 12 6.41 33.78 2.17
CA LYS A 12 7.79 33.56 1.76
C LYS A 12 8.74 34.31 2.69
N THR A 13 9.39 33.57 3.58
CA THR A 13 10.33 34.11 4.58
C THR A 13 11.48 34.91 3.94
N LEU A 14 11.92 34.50 2.74
CA LEU A 14 12.97 35.19 1.99
C LEU A 14 12.58 36.63 1.63
N ASP A 15 11.38 36.82 1.08
CA ASP A 15 10.91 38.14 0.62
C ASP A 15 10.68 39.08 1.81
N PHE A 16 10.22 38.52 2.94
CA PHE A 16 10.08 39.27 4.19
C PHE A 16 11.42 39.75 4.74
N TYR A 17 12.41 38.86 4.78
CA TYR A 17 13.70 39.19 5.34
C TYR A 17 14.40 40.26 4.50
N ARG A 18 14.38 40.14 3.17
CA ARG A 18 14.94 41.16 2.25
C ARG A 18 14.39 42.56 2.48
N LYS A 19 13.09 42.67 2.81
CA LYS A 19 12.44 43.97 3.07
C LYS A 19 12.85 44.59 4.41
N HIS A 20 13.32 43.81 5.38
CA HIS A 20 13.58 44.26 6.76
C HIS A 20 14.99 43.94 7.25
N GLN A 21 15.89 43.55 6.35
CA GLN A 21 17.24 43.10 6.70
C GLN A 21 18.06 44.16 7.46
N ASP A 22 17.77 45.45 7.23
CA ASP A 22 18.47 46.56 7.88
C ASP A 22 18.01 46.76 9.35
N VAL A 23 16.85 46.20 9.72
CA VAL A 23 16.20 46.41 11.02
C VAL A 23 16.10 45.11 11.84
N ILE A 24 16.09 43.95 11.18
CA ILE A 24 15.89 42.64 11.81
C ILE A 24 17.09 41.74 11.54
N THR A 25 17.65 41.16 12.60
CA THR A 25 18.70 40.12 12.52
C THR A 25 18.21 38.84 13.20
N PRO A 26 18.19 37.68 12.50
CA PRO A 26 17.79 36.41 13.11
C PRO A 26 18.81 36.01 14.19
N ALA A 27 18.33 35.70 15.40
CA ALA A 27 19.19 35.36 16.53
C ALA A 27 19.19 33.86 16.88
N GLY A 28 18.13 33.12 16.53
CA GLY A 28 17.98 31.71 16.87
C GLY A 28 17.08 30.96 15.90
N LEU A 29 17.22 29.64 15.87
CA LEU A 29 16.47 28.74 15.00
C LEU A 29 16.07 27.48 15.77
N THR A 30 14.79 27.12 15.69
CA THR A 30 14.23 25.88 16.25
C THR A 30 13.16 25.33 15.31
N PHE A 31 13.12 24.02 15.10
CA PHE A 31 12.09 23.34 14.32
C PHE A 31 11.80 21.94 14.88
N TYR A 32 10.65 21.38 14.52
CA TYR A 32 10.23 20.03 14.90
C TYR A 32 9.51 19.35 13.71
N GLN A 33 9.37 18.03 13.77
CA GLN A 33 8.60 17.23 12.81
C GLN A 33 7.26 16.85 13.42
N ALA A 34 6.20 16.85 12.60
CA ALA A 34 4.85 16.49 13.01
C ALA A 34 4.24 15.55 11.98
N ASP A 35 3.58 14.51 12.46
CA ASP A 35 2.80 13.57 11.65
C ASP A 35 1.30 13.88 11.76
N TRP A 36 0.53 13.31 10.85
CA TRP A 36 -0.93 13.44 10.85
C TRP A 36 -1.56 12.71 12.05
N ASP A 37 -2.54 13.35 12.68
CA ASP A 37 -3.37 12.78 13.73
C ASP A 37 -4.84 13.24 13.60
N ASP A 38 -5.71 12.72 14.47
CA ASP A 38 -7.14 13.05 14.46
C ASP A 38 -7.41 14.54 14.75
N SER A 39 -6.48 15.24 15.43
CA SER A 39 -6.60 16.66 15.74
C SER A 39 -6.55 17.54 14.49
N VAL A 40 -5.78 17.13 13.47
CA VAL A 40 -5.72 17.82 12.18
C VAL A 40 -7.08 17.80 11.50
N GLN A 41 -7.75 16.63 11.50
CA GLN A 41 -9.08 16.50 10.89
C GLN A 41 -10.11 17.38 11.62
N GLU A 42 -10.05 17.45 12.94
CA GLU A 42 -10.90 18.33 13.74
C GLU A 42 -10.69 19.81 13.37
N PHE A 43 -9.44 20.24 13.19
CA PHE A 43 -9.10 21.60 12.78
C PHE A 43 -9.68 21.97 11.40
N TYR A 44 -9.54 21.08 10.40
CA TYR A 44 -10.12 21.30 9.07
C TYR A 44 -11.65 21.46 9.13
N HIS A 45 -12.34 20.62 9.90
CA HIS A 45 -13.80 20.64 9.97
C HIS A 45 -14.35 21.79 10.82
N LYS A 46 -13.75 22.07 11.99
CA LYS A 46 -14.26 23.08 12.93
C LYS A 46 -13.76 24.49 12.64
N SER A 47 -12.46 24.64 12.38
CA SER A 47 -11.84 25.96 12.20
C SER A 47 -11.87 26.42 10.75
N LEU A 48 -11.48 25.57 9.81
CA LEU A 48 -11.44 25.92 8.38
C LEU A 48 -12.78 25.69 7.66
N GLN A 49 -13.72 24.96 8.27
CA GLN A 49 -15.03 24.63 7.70
C GLN A 49 -14.95 23.98 6.32
N MET A 50 -13.93 23.13 6.11
CA MET A 50 -13.67 22.47 4.83
C MET A 50 -13.30 20.99 5.05
N LYS A 51 -13.37 20.19 3.98
CA LYS A 51 -12.96 18.78 4.04
C LYS A 51 -11.44 18.66 4.09
N ALA A 52 -10.93 17.81 4.98
CA ALA A 52 -9.51 17.49 5.04
C ALA A 52 -9.07 16.78 3.73
N PRO A 53 -7.97 17.23 3.09
CA PRO A 53 -7.42 16.55 1.93
C PRO A 53 -6.75 15.24 2.35
N ILE A 54 -6.93 14.19 1.53
CA ILE A 54 -6.29 12.88 1.73
C ILE A 54 -5.36 12.67 0.55
N PHE A 55 -4.10 12.38 0.87
CA PHE A 55 -3.08 12.08 -0.13
C PHE A 55 -2.66 10.64 0.03
N GLU A 56 -2.47 9.97 -1.09
CA GLU A 56 -1.90 8.63 -1.17
C GLU A 56 -0.66 8.70 -2.05
N TYR A 57 0.38 7.97 -1.65
CA TYR A 57 1.57 7.88 -2.46
C TYR A 57 1.32 6.91 -3.62
N ASP A 58 1.31 7.43 -4.84
CA ASP A 58 1.15 6.63 -6.06
C ASP A 58 2.51 6.03 -6.47
N PHE A 59 2.67 4.72 -6.24
CA PHE A 59 3.88 4.01 -6.64
C PHE A 59 3.91 3.85 -8.16
N PRO A 60 5.03 4.16 -8.84
CA PRO A 60 5.13 3.91 -10.27
C PRO A 60 4.96 2.41 -10.54
N PRO A 61 4.23 2.03 -11.61
CA PRO A 61 4.00 0.64 -11.91
C PRO A 61 5.34 -0.07 -12.15
N PRO A 62 5.50 -1.32 -11.67
CA PRO A 62 6.73 -2.06 -11.88
C PRO A 62 6.96 -2.29 -13.37
N TYR A 63 8.21 -2.14 -13.82
CA TYR A 63 8.55 -2.42 -15.20
C TYR A 63 8.41 -3.92 -15.51
N ILE A 64 7.51 -4.25 -16.43
CA ILE A 64 7.33 -5.60 -16.96
C ILE A 64 7.90 -5.61 -18.38
N ARG A 65 8.91 -6.47 -18.60
CA ARG A 65 9.46 -6.69 -19.95
C ARG A 65 8.39 -7.28 -20.87
N PRO A 66 8.43 -7.06 -22.19
CA PRO A 66 7.53 -7.74 -23.12
C PRO A 66 7.63 -9.28 -23.01
N GLN A 67 6.52 -9.96 -23.25
CA GLN A 67 6.45 -11.42 -23.20
C GLN A 67 7.26 -12.04 -24.36
N GLU A 68 8.30 -12.80 -24.01
CA GLU A 68 9.03 -13.68 -24.92
C GLU A 68 8.23 -14.95 -25.22
N TRP A 69 8.34 -15.47 -26.45
CA TRP A 69 7.70 -16.72 -26.86
C TRP A 69 8.30 -17.94 -26.14
N PHE A 70 9.62 -17.98 -25.96
CA PHE A 70 10.34 -19.04 -25.25
C PHE A 70 11.16 -18.46 -24.09
N PRO A 71 10.57 -18.27 -22.90
CA PRO A 71 11.24 -17.65 -21.75
C PRO A 71 12.22 -18.62 -21.09
N LYS A 72 13.40 -18.81 -21.70
CA LYS A 72 14.43 -19.75 -21.25
C LYS A 72 14.95 -19.37 -19.87
N GLY A 73 15.04 -20.36 -18.98
CA GLY A 73 15.53 -20.16 -17.61
C GLY A 73 14.61 -19.33 -16.71
N ARG A 74 13.37 -19.04 -17.13
CA ARG A 74 12.39 -18.34 -16.30
C ARG A 74 11.45 -19.34 -15.61
N PRO A 75 11.18 -19.15 -14.31
CA PRO A 75 10.22 -19.99 -13.60
C PRO A 75 8.80 -19.71 -14.11
N PHE A 76 8.13 -20.74 -14.61
CA PHE A 76 6.83 -20.61 -15.28
C PHE A 76 5.76 -19.95 -14.40
N ASN A 77 5.75 -20.27 -13.10
CA ASN A 77 4.78 -19.79 -12.11
C ASN A 77 4.89 -18.29 -11.82
N LEU A 78 6.10 -17.71 -11.90
CA LEU A 78 6.28 -16.27 -11.71
C LEU A 78 6.25 -15.51 -13.04
N TYR A 79 6.69 -16.15 -14.12
CA TYR A 79 6.78 -15.50 -15.42
C TYR A 79 5.41 -15.35 -16.07
N LEU A 80 4.61 -16.42 -16.15
CA LEU A 80 3.32 -16.38 -16.83
C LEU A 80 2.31 -15.52 -16.07
N ASP A 81 2.40 -15.48 -14.74
CA ASP A 81 1.52 -14.66 -13.90
C ASP A 81 1.73 -13.16 -14.10
N LYS A 82 2.93 -12.70 -14.49
CA LYS A 82 3.20 -11.28 -14.78
C LYS A 82 2.39 -10.72 -15.95
N TYR A 83 1.97 -11.60 -16.85
CA TYR A 83 1.25 -11.23 -18.08
C TYR A 83 -0.22 -11.62 -18.05
N ARG A 84 -0.68 -12.21 -16.94
CA ARG A 84 -2.06 -12.63 -16.79
C ARG A 84 -2.91 -11.43 -16.37
N ASP A 85 -4.13 -11.35 -16.89
CA ASP A 85 -5.09 -10.34 -16.45
C ASP A 85 -5.38 -10.54 -14.94
N PRO A 86 -5.30 -9.48 -14.12
CA PRO A 86 -5.75 -9.49 -12.73
C PRO A 86 -7.11 -10.16 -12.51
N LYS A 87 -8.06 -9.99 -13.44
CA LYS A 87 -9.41 -10.57 -13.36
C LYS A 87 -9.39 -12.09 -13.35
N ASP A 88 -8.55 -12.70 -14.18
CA ASP A 88 -8.42 -14.15 -14.25
C ASP A 88 -7.78 -14.71 -12.98
N ILE A 89 -6.80 -13.99 -12.43
CA ILE A 89 -6.16 -14.37 -11.14
C ILE A 89 -7.20 -14.33 -10.01
N ASN A 90 -8.03 -13.28 -9.97
CA ASN A 90 -9.08 -13.13 -8.97
C ASN A 90 -10.15 -14.22 -9.11
N LYS A 91 -10.54 -14.56 -10.34
CA LYS A 91 -11.48 -15.65 -10.62
C LYS A 91 -10.93 -16.99 -10.14
N ASP A 92 -9.69 -17.31 -10.48
CA ASP A 92 -9.03 -18.56 -10.06
C ASP A 92 -8.95 -18.65 -8.53
N PHE A 93 -8.59 -17.55 -7.87
CA PHE A 93 -8.53 -17.47 -6.41
C PHE A 93 -9.90 -17.69 -5.77
N LEU A 94 -10.95 -17.03 -6.29
CA LEU A 94 -12.31 -17.19 -5.82
C LEU A 94 -12.79 -18.63 -5.98
N LEU A 95 -12.56 -19.23 -7.14
CA LEU A 95 -12.93 -20.63 -7.41
C LEU A 95 -12.20 -21.60 -6.46
N ARG A 96 -10.93 -21.33 -6.11
CA ARG A 96 -10.21 -22.12 -5.11
C ARG A 96 -10.87 -22.01 -3.73
N LYS A 97 -11.24 -20.80 -3.30
CA LYS A 97 -11.94 -20.58 -2.03
C LYS A 97 -13.31 -21.26 -1.98
N LEU A 98 -14.08 -21.15 -3.06
CA LEU A 98 -15.39 -21.79 -3.16
C LEU A 98 -15.30 -23.32 -3.16
N LYS A 99 -14.21 -23.91 -3.67
CA LYS A 99 -13.98 -25.37 -3.58
C LYS A 99 -13.71 -25.84 -2.15
N GLU A 100 -13.10 -25.00 -1.32
CA GLU A 100 -12.77 -25.32 0.06
C GLU A 100 -14.00 -25.19 0.98
N ILE A 101 -14.87 -24.23 0.69
CA ILE A 101 -16.05 -23.93 1.50
C ILE A 101 -17.25 -24.72 0.99
N ASN A 102 -17.80 -25.60 1.84
CA ASN A 102 -19.08 -26.25 1.56
C ASN A 102 -20.17 -25.56 2.39
N PRO A 103 -21.30 -25.12 1.79
CA PRO A 103 -22.34 -24.39 2.52
C PRO A 103 -23.05 -25.22 3.60
N PHE A 104 -22.95 -26.55 3.55
CA PHE A 104 -23.64 -27.46 4.46
C PHE A 104 -22.70 -28.22 5.41
N ARG A 105 -21.39 -27.95 5.36
CA ARG A 105 -20.40 -28.63 6.21
C ARG A 105 -19.46 -27.61 6.82
N GLU A 106 -19.04 -27.87 8.05
CA GLU A 106 -18.03 -27.05 8.70
C GLU A 106 -16.72 -27.08 7.90
N THR A 107 -16.18 -25.88 7.65
CA THR A 107 -14.87 -25.74 7.00
C THR A 107 -13.78 -26.27 7.91
N LYS A 108 -12.74 -26.87 7.33
CA LYS A 108 -11.58 -27.35 8.09
C LYS A 108 -10.95 -26.17 8.86
N PRO A 109 -10.67 -26.32 10.16
CA PRO A 109 -10.04 -25.26 10.93
C PRO A 109 -8.65 -24.96 10.38
N LYS A 110 -8.28 -23.67 10.35
CA LYS A 110 -6.93 -23.25 10.00
C LYS A 110 -5.93 -23.80 11.02
N TYR A 111 -4.75 -24.18 10.57
CA TYR A 111 -3.68 -24.60 11.47
C TYR A 111 -3.27 -23.46 12.41
N LYS A 112 -3.14 -23.76 13.71
CA LYS A 112 -2.61 -22.81 14.71
C LYS A 112 -1.18 -22.35 14.36
N TYR A 113 -0.37 -23.28 13.86
CA TYR A 113 1.01 -23.02 13.44
C TYR A 113 1.19 -23.50 11.99
N PRO A 114 0.90 -22.65 10.98
CA PRO A 114 0.81 -23.10 9.59
C PRO A 114 2.15 -23.55 8.97
N ASN A 115 3.27 -23.00 9.47
CA ASN A 115 4.62 -23.35 9.00
C ASN A 115 5.20 -24.60 9.65
N ALA A 116 4.64 -25.07 10.77
CA ALA A 116 5.09 -26.28 11.46
C ALA A 116 4.56 -27.58 10.80
N GLN A 117 3.61 -27.44 9.88
CA GLN A 117 3.00 -28.56 9.17
C GLN A 117 3.87 -28.95 7.98
N GLU A 118 4.35 -30.20 7.97
CA GLU A 118 5.18 -30.74 6.90
C GLU A 118 4.45 -30.81 5.54
N PHE A 119 5.25 -30.87 4.48
CA PHE A 119 4.76 -31.08 3.12
C PHE A 119 5.31 -32.41 2.60
N THR A 120 4.44 -33.38 2.39
CA THR A 120 4.83 -34.69 1.84
C THR A 120 4.72 -34.68 0.32
N ASN A 121 5.74 -35.22 -0.35
CA ASN A 121 5.79 -35.46 -1.81
C ASN A 121 5.30 -34.28 -2.70
N THR A 122 5.60 -33.04 -2.31
CA THR A 122 5.13 -31.83 -3.01
C THR A 122 6.30 -31.12 -3.69
N PRO A 123 6.20 -30.72 -4.98
CA PRO A 123 7.23 -29.93 -5.65
C PRO A 123 7.50 -28.60 -4.94
N SER A 124 8.75 -28.14 -4.96
CA SER A 124 9.21 -26.93 -4.24
C SER A 124 8.39 -25.67 -4.55
N TRP A 125 8.00 -25.47 -5.80
CA TRP A 125 7.19 -24.31 -6.21
C TRP A 125 5.77 -24.35 -5.59
N LEU A 126 5.18 -25.54 -5.49
CA LEU A 126 3.85 -25.75 -4.93
C LEU A 126 3.88 -25.68 -3.40
N VAL A 127 4.99 -26.11 -2.78
CA VAL A 127 5.25 -25.90 -1.34
C VAL A 127 5.23 -24.40 -1.01
N LEU A 128 5.89 -23.57 -1.82
CA LEU A 128 5.93 -22.12 -1.63
C LEU A 128 4.54 -21.50 -1.74
N GLU A 129 3.75 -21.93 -2.73
CA GLU A 129 2.37 -21.45 -2.92
C GLU A 129 1.44 -21.85 -1.77
N LYS A 130 1.46 -23.14 -1.35
CA LYS A 130 0.69 -23.61 -0.19
C LYS A 130 1.10 -22.92 1.11
N ARG A 131 2.39 -22.61 1.29
CA ARG A 131 2.88 -21.87 2.46
C ARG A 131 2.36 -20.43 2.48
N LYS A 132 2.40 -19.75 1.34
CA LYS A 132 1.82 -18.40 1.17
C LYS A 132 0.32 -18.41 1.51
N GLU A 133 -0.43 -19.34 0.95
CA GLU A 133 -1.86 -19.52 1.20
C GLU A 133 -2.19 -19.73 2.68
N ARG A 134 -1.45 -20.62 3.36
CA ARG A 134 -1.56 -20.89 4.80
C ARG A 134 -1.36 -19.64 5.66
N LEU A 135 -0.50 -18.71 5.23
CA LEU A 135 -0.22 -17.44 5.91
C LEU A 135 -1.21 -16.33 5.53
N GLY A 136 -2.18 -16.61 4.64
CA GLY A 136 -3.06 -15.57 4.09
C GLY A 136 -2.33 -14.56 3.20
N ARG A 137 -1.11 -14.89 2.76
CA ARG A 137 -0.33 -14.08 1.81
C ARG A 137 -0.61 -14.63 0.42
N GLY A 138 -1.10 -13.82 -0.50
CA GLY A 138 -1.56 -14.31 -1.80
C GLY A 138 -1.20 -13.39 -2.94
N ARG A 139 -1.11 -13.95 -4.14
CA ARG A 139 -0.83 -13.21 -5.38
C ARG A 139 -1.88 -12.12 -5.63
N VAL A 140 -3.13 -12.35 -5.22
CA VAL A 140 -4.23 -11.36 -5.27
C VAL A 140 -3.90 -10.07 -4.50
N ASN A 141 -3.12 -10.15 -3.43
CA ASN A 141 -2.75 -8.98 -2.63
C ASN A 141 -1.53 -8.24 -3.21
N GLU A 142 -0.82 -8.82 -4.18
CA GLU A 142 0.40 -8.27 -4.81
C GLU A 142 0.09 -7.61 -6.17
N ILE A 143 -1.16 -7.67 -6.66
CA ILE A 143 -1.57 -7.20 -8.00
C ILE A 143 -2.13 -5.76 -7.97
N ASN A 144 -2.28 -5.19 -6.78
CA ASN A 144 -2.64 -3.77 -6.60
C ASN A 144 -1.38 -2.92 -6.52
#